data_AF-A0A920IRL7-F1
#
_entry.id   AF-A0A920IRL7-F1
#
_cell.length_a   1.000
_cell.length_b   1.000
_cell.length_c   1.000
_cell.angle_alpha   90.00
_cell.angle_beta   90.00
_cell.angle_gamma   90.00
#
_symmetry.space_group_name_H-M   'P 1'
#
loop_
_entity.id
_entity.type
_entity.pdbx_description
1 polymer ?
#
loop_
_entity_poly.entity_id
_entity_poly.type
_entity_poly.pdbx_seq_one_letter_code
_entity_poly.pdbx_strand_id
1 'polypeptide(L)'
;MEYFLSLDAKKYDVFMDDGKPIGDKWNFDKENRNSISKLKSDIPQRNIIQNDTITKQVIKDIDLHFPNNIGDAKTFNWAVTHQDAEQQFNFFFRSLF
;
A
#
# COMPACT_ATOMS: atom_id res chain seq x y z
N MET A 1 -12.11 17.24 6.32
CA MET A 1 -10.86 16.58 5.88
C MET A 1 -10.03 17.47 4.98
N GLU A 2 -10.55 17.99 3.87
CA GLU A 2 -9.78 18.79 2.90
C GLU A 2 -9.03 19.98 3.50
N TYR A 3 -9.67 20.74 4.41
CA TYR A 3 -9.01 21.83 5.13
C TYR A 3 -7.75 21.36 5.89
N PHE A 4 -7.84 20.25 6.64
CA PHE A 4 -6.70 19.69 7.37
C PHE A 4 -5.60 19.20 6.44
N LEU A 5 -5.95 18.51 5.35
CA LEU A 5 -4.98 18.05 4.35
C LEU A 5 -4.25 19.22 3.68
N SER A 6 -4.95 20.33 3.40
CA SER A 6 -4.32 21.54 2.83
C SER A 6 -3.37 22.23 3.81
N LEU A 7 -3.69 22.20 5.11
CA LEU A 7 -2.80 22.72 6.15
C LEU A 7 -1.55 21.85 6.29
N ASP A 8 -1.71 20.53 6.30
CA ASP A 8 -0.59 19.60 6.38
C ASP A 8 0.31 19.68 5.13
N ALA A 9 -0.28 19.77 3.93
CA ALA A 9 0.47 19.95 2.68
C ALA A 9 1.35 21.21 2.71
N LYS A 10 0.80 22.34 3.18
CA LYS A 10 1.58 23.57 3.38
C LYS A 10 2.64 23.42 4.46
N LYS A 11 2.33 22.75 5.56
CA LYS A 11 3.24 22.56 6.70
C LYS A 11 4.47 21.72 6.32
N TYR A 12 4.28 20.68 5.53
CA TYR A 12 5.33 19.74 5.13
C TYR A 12 5.90 20.01 3.72
N ASP A 13 5.43 21.06 3.06
CA ASP A 13 5.84 21.45 1.70
C ASP A 13 5.67 20.32 0.67
N VAL A 14 4.56 19.58 0.75
CA VAL A 14 4.28 18.43 -0.10
C VAL A 14 3.35 18.84 -1.23
N PHE A 15 3.81 18.67 -2.48
CA PHE A 15 3.10 19.08 -3.70
C PHE A 15 2.73 20.57 -3.74
N MET A 16 3.67 21.42 -3.30
CA MET A 16 3.52 22.87 -3.26
C MET A 16 4.50 23.55 -4.24
N ASP A 17 4.09 24.67 -4.83
CA ASP A 17 4.92 25.58 -5.63
C ASP A 17 4.54 27.03 -5.28
N ASP A 18 5.52 27.82 -4.84
CA ASP A 18 5.34 29.21 -4.36
C ASP A 18 4.13 29.42 -3.43
N GLY A 19 3.96 28.52 -2.45
CA GLY A 19 2.88 28.58 -1.46
C GLY A 19 1.48 28.19 -1.99
N LYS A 20 1.38 27.73 -3.24
CA LYS A 20 0.16 27.21 -3.87
C LYS A 20 0.28 25.71 -4.15
N PRO A 21 -0.83 24.96 -4.20
CA PRO A 21 -0.78 23.56 -4.57
C PRO A 21 -0.40 23.42 -6.05
N ILE A 22 0.44 22.44 -6.38
CA ILE A 22 0.77 22.09 -7.76
C ILE A 22 -0.53 21.75 -8.52
N GLY A 23 -0.72 22.35 -9.70
CA GLY A 23 -1.91 22.12 -10.53
C GLY A 23 -3.15 22.93 -10.12
N ASP A 24 -2.98 23.96 -9.29
CA ASP A 24 -4.02 24.94 -8.88
C ASP A 24 -5.26 24.33 -8.22
N LYS A 25 -5.16 23.09 -7.75
CA LYS A 25 -6.22 22.34 -7.06
C LYS A 25 -5.66 21.65 -5.83
N TRP A 26 -6.41 21.71 -4.73
CA TRP A 26 -6.06 20.99 -3.50
C TRP A 26 -6.32 19.49 -3.59
N ASN A 27 -7.18 19.05 -4.51
CA ASN A 27 -7.62 17.67 -4.58
C ASN A 27 -8.04 17.28 -6.01
N PHE A 28 -7.65 16.08 -6.43
CA PHE A 28 -8.01 15.45 -7.71
C PHE A 28 -8.92 14.21 -7.55
N ASP A 29 -9.55 14.05 -6.38
CA ASP A 29 -10.37 12.88 -6.04
C ASP A 29 -11.54 12.67 -7.01
N LYS A 30 -12.15 13.75 -7.51
CA LYS A 30 -13.25 13.65 -8.48
C LYS A 30 -12.80 13.02 -9.79
N GLU A 31 -11.57 13.30 -10.23
CA GLU A 31 -10.98 12.73 -11.43
C GLU A 31 -10.63 11.22 -11.26
N ASN A 32 -10.42 10.76 -10.02
CA ASN A 32 -9.93 9.41 -9.69
C ASN A 32 -11.03 8.36 -9.40
N ARG A 33 -12.29 8.61 -9.82
CA ARG A 33 -13.46 7.74 -9.53
C ARG A 33 -13.92 6.88 -10.72
N ASN A 34 -13.08 6.70 -11.73
CA ASN A 34 -13.41 5.86 -12.88
C ASN A 34 -13.52 4.37 -12.48
N SER A 35 -14.47 3.66 -13.10
CA SER A 35 -14.63 2.21 -12.91
C SER A 35 -13.41 1.43 -13.38
N ILE A 36 -13.12 0.31 -12.72
CA ILE A 36 -12.07 -0.65 -13.09
C ILE A 36 -12.23 -1.18 -14.53
N SER A 37 -13.46 -1.19 -15.04
CA SER A 37 -13.76 -1.56 -16.43
C SER A 37 -13.16 -0.63 -17.48
N LYS A 38 -12.66 0.55 -17.07
CA LYS A 38 -11.95 1.50 -17.95
C LYS A 38 -10.43 1.32 -17.94
N LEU A 39 -9.90 0.34 -17.21
CA LEU A 39 -8.48 0.02 -17.26
C LEU A 39 -8.10 -0.40 -18.68
N LYS A 40 -6.96 0.11 -19.15
CA LYS A 40 -6.40 -0.18 -20.49
C LYS A 40 -5.31 -1.26 -20.47
N SER A 41 -4.93 -1.71 -19.28
CA SER A 41 -3.88 -2.68 -19.02
C SER A 41 -4.31 -3.60 -17.89
N ASP A 42 -3.68 -4.77 -17.82
CA ASP A 42 -3.89 -5.70 -16.73
C ASP A 42 -3.39 -5.13 -15.40
N ILE A 43 -3.98 -5.62 -14.32
CA ILE A 43 -3.55 -5.29 -12.96
C ILE A 43 -2.25 -6.05 -12.69
N PRO A 44 -1.15 -5.35 -12.34
CA PRO A 44 0.12 -5.99 -12.03
C PRO A 44 -0.01 -6.99 -10.88
N GLN A 45 0.63 -8.14 -11.04
CA GLN A 45 0.67 -9.15 -9.99
C GLN A 45 1.42 -8.63 -8.77
N ARG A 46 0.89 -8.87 -7.58
CA ARG A 46 1.56 -8.46 -6.33
C ARG A 46 2.86 -9.21 -6.15
N ASN A 47 3.88 -8.53 -5.62
CA ASN A 47 5.11 -9.19 -5.20
C ASN A 47 4.85 -10.23 -4.09
N ILE A 48 5.49 -11.39 -4.24
CA ILE A 48 5.50 -12.45 -3.24
C ILE A 48 6.73 -12.26 -2.36
N ILE A 49 6.53 -12.18 -1.05
CA ILE A 49 7.54 -12.09 -0.02
C ILE A 49 7.83 -13.52 0.46
N GLN A 50 9.11 -13.89 0.45
CA GLN A 50 9.52 -15.20 0.92
C GLN A 50 9.56 -15.21 2.46
N ASN A 51 8.67 -15.99 3.08
CA ASN A 51 8.64 -16.13 4.53
C ASN A 51 9.96 -16.72 5.06
N ASP A 52 10.55 -16.05 6.03
CA ASP A 52 11.75 -16.48 6.72
C ASP A 52 11.48 -17.62 7.71
N THR A 53 12.52 -18.08 8.40
CA THR A 53 12.42 -19.18 9.38
C THR A 53 11.47 -18.83 10.52
N ILE A 54 11.50 -17.60 11.01
CA ILE A 54 10.67 -17.14 12.13
C ILE A 54 9.20 -17.14 11.70
N THR A 55 8.89 -16.52 10.56
CA THR A 55 7.54 -16.43 10.02
C THR A 55 6.95 -17.82 9.75
N LYS A 56 7.74 -18.73 9.19
CA LYS A 56 7.32 -20.13 8.97
C LYS A 56 7.03 -20.86 10.29
N GLN A 57 7.77 -20.58 11.35
CA GLN A 57 7.50 -21.16 12.67
C GLN A 57 6.18 -20.61 13.24
N VAL A 58 5.98 -19.29 13.17
CA VAL A 58 4.75 -18.64 13.63
C VAL A 58 3.52 -19.15 12.88
N ILE A 59 3.60 -19.35 11.56
CA ILE A 59 2.50 -19.93 10.77
C ILE A 59 2.11 -21.32 11.31
N LYS A 60 3.09 -22.16 11.63
CA LYS A 60 2.81 -23.48 12.22
C LYS A 60 2.19 -23.38 13.61
N ASP A 61 2.67 -22.45 14.43
CA ASP A 61 2.14 -22.24 15.77
C ASP A 61 0.69 -21.73 15.71
N ILE A 62 0.35 -20.89 14.73
CA ILE A 62 -1.02 -20.44 14.49
C ILE A 62 -1.92 -21.63 14.13
N ASP A 63 -1.51 -22.45 13.17
CA ASP A 63 -2.27 -23.64 12.76
C ASP A 63 -2.50 -24.61 13.93
N LEU A 64 -1.52 -24.74 14.84
CA LEU A 64 -1.60 -25.63 16.00
C LEU A 64 -2.53 -25.08 17.09
N HIS A 65 -2.40 -23.81 17.44
CA HIS A 65 -3.09 -23.23 18.61
C HIS A 65 -4.45 -22.62 18.27
N PHE A 66 -4.66 -22.22 17.01
CA PHE A 66 -5.87 -21.54 16.55
C PHE A 66 -6.53 -22.22 15.33
N PRO A 67 -6.74 -23.56 15.34
CA PRO A 67 -7.20 -24.30 14.16
C PRO A 67 -8.61 -23.93 13.69
N ASN A 68 -9.42 -23.31 14.54
CA ASN A 68 -10.81 -22.95 14.26
C ASN A 68 -11.01 -21.45 13.97
N ASN A 69 -9.92 -20.67 13.90
CA ASN A 69 -10.02 -19.26 13.54
C ASN A 69 -10.29 -19.08 12.04
N ILE A 70 -10.98 -18.01 11.68
CA ILE A 70 -11.28 -17.69 10.28
C ILE A 70 -9.99 -17.23 9.58
N GLY A 71 -9.67 -17.85 8.44
CA GLY A 71 -8.54 -17.50 7.58
C GLY A 71 -7.56 -18.66 7.36
N ASP A 72 -6.56 -18.45 6.50
CA ASP A 72 -5.49 -19.44 6.24
C ASP A 72 -4.12 -18.76 6.28
N ALA A 73 -3.34 -19.08 7.32
CA ALA A 73 -2.01 -18.55 7.53
C ALA A 73 -0.99 -19.04 6.47
N LYS A 74 -1.28 -20.11 5.73
CA LYS A 74 -0.39 -20.62 4.67
C LYS A 74 -0.28 -19.68 3.48
N THR A 75 -1.24 -18.77 3.32
CA THR A 75 -1.26 -17.75 2.27
C THR A 75 -0.58 -16.44 2.68
N PHE A 76 0.06 -16.41 3.85
CA PHE A 76 0.67 -15.20 4.40
C PHE A 76 1.75 -14.61 3.48
N ASN A 77 1.54 -13.35 3.10
CA ASN A 77 2.39 -12.60 2.17
C ASN A 77 2.58 -11.14 2.61
N TRP A 78 2.82 -10.91 3.90
CA TRP A 78 3.06 -9.57 4.45
C TRP A 78 4.52 -9.38 4.83
N ALA A 79 5.02 -8.15 4.67
CA ALA A 79 6.35 -7.78 5.11
C ALA A 79 6.43 -7.82 6.64
N VAL A 80 7.38 -8.59 7.16
CA VAL A 80 7.68 -8.65 8.60
C VAL A 80 9.01 -7.99 8.95
N THR A 81 9.77 -7.55 7.93
CA THR A 81 11.02 -6.80 8.08
C THR A 81 10.91 -5.44 7.41
N HIS A 82 11.74 -4.48 7.87
CA HIS A 82 11.85 -3.17 7.23
C HIS A 82 12.28 -3.28 5.76
N GLN A 83 13.22 -4.19 5.47
CA GLN A 83 13.71 -4.41 4.11
C GLN A 83 12.61 -4.90 3.17
N ASP A 84 11.76 -5.82 3.61
CA ASP A 84 10.64 -6.31 2.79
C ASP A 84 9.57 -5.22 2.59
N ALA A 85 9.34 -4.37 3.61
CA ALA A 85 8.44 -3.23 3.49
C ALA A 85 8.94 -2.20 2.47
N GLU A 86 10.24 -1.91 2.47
CA GLU A 86 10.89 -1.06 1.48
C GLU A 86 10.82 -1.66 0.06
N GLN A 87 10.95 -2.98 -0.08
CA GLN A 87 10.76 -3.65 -1.38
C GLN A 87 9.32 -3.48 -1.89
N GLN A 88 8.32 -3.61 -1.03
CA GLN A 88 6.91 -3.38 -1.39
C GLN A 88 6.65 -1.91 -1.78
N PHE A 89 7.25 -0.97 -1.04
CA PHE A 89 7.21 0.46 -1.39
C PHE A 89 7.80 0.70 -2.78
N ASN A 90 8.98 0.16 -3.07
CA ASN A 90 9.62 0.30 -4.37
C ASN A 90 8.83 -0.39 -5.49
N PHE A 91 8.21 -1.55 -5.23
CA PHE A 91 7.33 -2.21 -6.18
C PHE A 91 6.13 -1.34 -6.56
N PHE A 92 5.51 -0.70 -5.58
CA PHE A 92 4.38 0.20 -5.82
C PHE A 92 4.72 1.30 -6.81
N PHE A 93 5.86 2.00 -6.64
CA PHE A 93 6.28 3.06 -7.55
C PHE A 93 6.70 2.57 -8.95
N ARG A 94 7.20 1.33 -9.06
CA ARG A 94 7.68 0.79 -10.34
C ARG A 94 6.60 0.11 -11.16
N SER A 95 5.55 -0.37 -10.50
CA SER A 95 4.60 -1.29 -11.12
C SER A 95 3.16 -0.82 -11.02
N LEU A 96 2.77 -0.02 -10.02
CA LEU A 96 1.38 0.42 -9.82
C LEU A 96 1.14 1.90 -10.16
N PHE A 97 2.18 2.60 -10.60
CA PHE A 97 2.20 3.97 -11.12
C PHE A 97 2.89 3.98 -12.48
#